data_AF-D0W9E8-F1
#
_entry.id   AF-D0W9E8-F1
#
_cell.length_a   1.000
_cell.length_b   1.000
_cell.length_c   1.000
_cell.angle_alpha   90.00
_cell.angle_beta   90.00
_cell.angle_gamma   90.00
#
_symmetry.space_group_name_H-M   'P 1'
#
loop_
_entity.id
_entity.type
_entity.pdbx_description
1 polymer ?
#
loop_
_entity_poly.entity_id
_entity_poly.type
_entity_poly.pdbx_seq_one_letter_code
_entity_poly.pdbx_strand_id
1 'polypeptide(L)'
;MGVNEIIDENTLKTRYPEAKSGTWGVPDEYMFRYAEEELARAEKSGTPVFIMMMSVTNHPPYHLPAPHQLKNFRLEEQEQKRLANLASGKELNEIFNTFRYSNDQLGRFIGKVKTIAPDTIIAATGDHNMRAIGYPESADAALGHSVPFYLYVPQAYRGSAEYHPERAGSHKDILPTLYNLSLSEARYYRTGCNLTAPRPDSPWCGYGYNPEVIITERGFYHQHSKAFHKWDNKNIQTAESRPSTPDGEDQAIIRRASAYTPFLEWQINRIVSTQ
;
A
#
# COMPACT_ATOMS: atom_id res chain seq x y z
N MET A 1 -3.47 -7.87 19.01
CA MET A 1 -3.16 -6.66 18.21
C MET A 1 -2.26 -5.68 18.95
N GLY A 2 -2.26 -5.64 20.30
CA GLY A 2 -1.28 -4.83 21.05
C GLY A 2 -1.43 -3.32 20.84
N VAL A 3 -2.62 -2.87 20.43
CA VAL A 3 -2.93 -1.46 20.16
C VAL A 3 -3.34 -0.80 21.47
N ASN A 4 -2.76 0.37 21.77
CA ASN A 4 -3.09 1.16 22.95
C ASN A 4 -4.42 1.91 22.80
N GLU A 5 -4.67 2.48 21.62
CA GLU A 5 -5.82 3.35 21.35
C GLU A 5 -6.39 3.09 19.96
N ILE A 6 -7.73 3.15 19.84
CA ILE A 6 -8.45 3.06 18.58
C ILE A 6 -9.25 4.35 18.41
N ILE A 7 -8.93 5.09 17.36
CA ILE A 7 -9.58 6.36 17.04
C ILE A 7 -10.61 6.09 15.96
N ASP A 8 -11.88 6.20 16.33
CA ASP A 8 -13.01 5.99 15.45
C ASP A 8 -13.66 7.32 15.02
N GLU A 9 -14.72 7.22 14.23
CA GLU A 9 -15.50 8.37 13.79
C GLU A 9 -16.02 9.22 14.98
N ASN A 10 -16.50 8.59 16.05
CA ASN A 10 -17.07 9.31 17.18
C ASN A 10 -16.01 10.18 17.86
N THR A 11 -14.82 9.62 18.05
CA THR A 11 -13.66 10.33 18.59
C THR A 11 -13.29 11.53 17.73
N LEU A 12 -13.24 11.35 16.41
CA LEU A 12 -12.95 12.43 15.47
C LEU A 12 -14.03 13.52 15.49
N LYS A 13 -15.31 13.17 15.60
CA LYS A 13 -16.42 14.14 15.68
C LYS A 13 -16.45 14.90 17.00
N THR A 14 -16.10 14.25 18.11
CA THR A 14 -15.92 14.96 19.39
C THR A 14 -14.74 15.93 19.31
N ARG A 15 -13.64 15.54 18.66
CA ARG A 15 -12.44 16.37 18.50
C ARG A 15 -12.64 17.53 17.52
N TYR A 16 -13.41 17.30 16.46
CA TYR A 16 -13.70 18.22 15.35
C TYR A 16 -15.21 18.30 15.12
N PRO A 17 -15.94 19.14 15.88
CA PRO A 17 -17.39 19.26 15.76
C PRO A 17 -17.89 19.69 14.37
N GLU A 18 -17.01 20.29 13.55
CA GLU A 18 -17.28 20.65 12.17
C GLU A 18 -17.28 19.45 11.19
N ALA A 19 -16.73 18.31 11.60
CA ALA A 19 -16.62 17.12 10.77
C ALA A 19 -17.99 16.50 10.48
N LYS A 20 -18.36 16.46 9.21
CA LYS A 20 -19.62 15.89 8.74
C LYS A 20 -19.40 14.47 8.24
N SER A 21 -20.13 13.53 8.83
CA SER A 21 -20.16 12.12 8.41
C SER A 21 -20.69 11.97 6.99
N GLY A 22 -20.00 11.16 6.19
CA GLY A 22 -20.54 10.51 5.00
C GLY A 22 -20.96 9.07 5.30
N THR A 23 -21.09 8.24 4.26
CA THR A 23 -21.46 6.82 4.38
C THR A 23 -20.45 5.99 5.18
N TRP A 24 -19.16 6.34 5.11
CA TRP A 24 -18.05 5.55 5.68
C TRP A 24 -17.37 6.19 6.89
N GLY A 25 -17.86 7.36 7.32
CA GLY A 25 -17.28 8.13 8.41
C GLY A 25 -16.99 9.58 8.03
N VAL A 26 -16.11 10.22 8.79
CA VAL A 26 -15.66 11.59 8.49
C VAL A 26 -14.64 11.63 7.35
N PRO A 27 -14.53 12.75 6.61
CA PRO A 27 -13.52 12.94 5.58
C PRO A 27 -12.08 12.70 6.06
N ASP A 28 -11.22 12.21 5.17
CA ASP A 28 -9.85 11.77 5.50
C ASP A 28 -8.99 12.89 6.12
N GLU A 29 -9.28 14.16 5.84
CA GLU A 29 -8.58 15.30 6.44
C GLU A 29 -8.63 15.29 7.98
N TYR A 30 -9.71 14.80 8.59
CA TYR A 30 -9.84 14.77 10.05
C TYR A 30 -8.98 13.67 10.66
N MET A 31 -8.86 12.52 9.98
CA MET A 31 -7.91 11.47 10.37
C MET A 31 -6.47 11.98 10.30
N PHE A 32 -6.09 12.65 9.22
CA PHE A 32 -4.75 13.23 9.07
C PHE A 32 -4.47 14.32 10.09
N ARG A 33 -5.41 15.26 10.32
CA ARG A 33 -5.30 16.28 11.38
C ARG A 33 -5.10 15.66 12.75
N TYR A 34 -5.83 14.60 13.07
CA TYR A 34 -5.67 13.90 14.35
C TYR A 34 -4.28 13.28 14.48
N ALA A 35 -3.80 12.60 13.44
CA ALA A 35 -2.46 12.03 13.43
C ALA A 35 -1.34 13.08 13.51
N GLU A 36 -1.51 14.24 12.87
CA GLU A 36 -0.59 15.39 13.02
C GLU A 36 -0.52 15.87 14.46
N GLU A 37 -1.67 15.99 15.14
CA GLU A 37 -1.72 16.37 16.55
C GLU A 37 -1.06 15.33 17.46
N GLU A 38 -1.23 14.04 17.17
CA GLU A 38 -0.57 12.98 17.94
C GLU A 38 0.94 12.96 17.74
N LEU A 39 1.41 13.12 16.51
CA LEU A 39 2.84 13.19 16.22
C LEU A 39 3.46 14.43 16.87
N ALA A 40 2.79 15.57 16.89
CA ALA A 40 3.26 16.74 17.61
C ALA A 40 3.31 16.53 19.14
N ARG A 41 2.35 15.81 19.72
CA ARG A 41 2.36 15.43 21.14
C ARG A 41 3.50 14.46 21.44
N ALA A 42 3.69 13.45 20.60
CA ALA A 42 4.77 12.47 20.68
C ALA A 42 6.15 13.16 20.65
N GLU A 43 6.37 14.04 19.67
CA GLU A 43 7.59 14.84 19.53
C GLU A 43 7.86 15.67 20.79
N LYS A 44 6.86 16.40 21.29
CA LYS A 44 7.00 17.24 22.49
C LYS A 44 7.29 16.44 23.76
N SER A 45 6.72 15.24 23.88
CA SER A 45 6.88 14.39 25.06
C SER A 45 8.10 13.46 24.99
N GLY A 46 8.72 13.33 23.81
CA GLY A 46 9.79 12.36 23.56
C GLY A 46 9.30 10.90 23.61
N THR A 47 7.99 10.66 23.53
CA THR A 47 7.42 9.30 23.58
C THR A 47 7.16 8.81 22.15
N PRO A 48 7.80 7.71 21.70
CA PRO A 48 7.58 7.20 20.35
C PRO A 48 6.16 6.63 20.21
N VAL A 49 5.54 6.88 19.06
CA VAL A 49 4.21 6.35 18.72
C VAL A 49 4.25 5.62 17.38
N PHE A 50 3.44 4.57 17.26
CA PHE A 50 3.16 3.91 15.99
C PHE A 50 1.70 4.17 15.63
N ILE A 51 1.45 4.86 14.52
CA ILE A 51 0.10 5.22 14.06
C ILE A 51 -0.18 4.47 12.76
N MET A 52 -1.23 3.66 12.75
CA MET A 52 -1.78 3.05 11.55
C MET A 52 -3.08 3.76 11.18
N MET A 53 -3.15 4.24 9.95
CA MET A 53 -4.27 5.04 9.43
C MET A 53 -4.92 4.32 8.25
N MET A 54 -6.24 4.45 8.12
CA MET A 54 -7.02 3.92 7.00
C MET A 54 -7.98 5.00 6.50
N SER A 55 -7.70 5.55 5.31
CA SER A 55 -8.58 6.49 4.63
C SER A 55 -9.88 5.82 4.18
N VAL A 56 -10.98 6.58 4.12
CA VAL A 56 -12.31 6.06 3.79
C VAL A 56 -13.03 6.86 2.68
N THR A 57 -12.52 8.03 2.31
CA THR A 57 -13.26 8.96 1.44
C THR A 57 -13.38 8.47 -0.01
N ASN A 58 -12.35 7.83 -0.56
CA ASN A 58 -12.35 7.28 -1.91
C ASN A 58 -13.04 5.90 -1.98
N HIS A 59 -14.31 5.83 -1.58
CA HIS A 59 -15.11 4.60 -1.57
C HIS A 59 -16.57 4.87 -2.00
N PRO A 60 -17.25 3.95 -2.72
CA PRO A 60 -18.64 4.14 -3.16
C PRO A 60 -19.57 4.47 -2.00
N PRO A 61 -20.47 5.46 -2.08
CA PRO A 61 -20.97 6.11 -3.30
C PRO A 61 -20.13 7.28 -3.85
N TYR A 62 -18.90 7.49 -3.35
CA TYR A 62 -17.98 8.56 -3.76
C TYR A 62 -18.59 9.96 -3.67
N HIS A 63 -18.27 10.67 -2.60
CA HIS A 63 -18.70 12.05 -2.41
C HIS A 63 -17.50 12.91 -2.06
N LEU A 64 -17.18 13.88 -2.93
CA LEU A 64 -16.17 14.87 -2.62
C LEU A 64 -16.62 15.71 -1.41
N PRO A 65 -15.84 15.74 -0.32
CA PRO A 65 -16.20 16.55 0.85
C PRO A 65 -16.26 18.04 0.51
N ALA A 66 -17.29 18.75 1.00
CA ALA A 66 -17.33 20.21 0.90
C ALA A 66 -16.28 20.84 1.86
N PRO A 67 -15.68 22.00 1.53
CA PRO A 67 -15.94 22.85 0.38
C PRO A 67 -14.99 22.58 -0.81
N HIS A 68 -14.41 21.38 -0.92
CA HIS A 68 -13.45 21.08 -1.97
C HIS A 68 -14.09 21.22 -3.35
N GLN A 69 -13.39 21.90 -4.26
CA GLN A 69 -13.90 22.19 -5.59
C GLN A 69 -13.68 21.00 -6.51
N LEU A 70 -14.71 20.65 -7.28
CA LEU A 70 -14.63 19.65 -8.33
C LEU A 70 -13.67 20.10 -9.44
N LYS A 71 -12.85 19.16 -9.91
CA LYS A 71 -12.08 19.27 -11.14
C LYS A 71 -12.73 18.41 -12.21
N ASN A 72 -12.79 18.90 -13.44
CA ASN A 72 -13.25 18.11 -14.57
C ASN A 72 -12.04 17.43 -15.22
N PHE A 73 -11.91 16.13 -15.03
CA PHE A 73 -10.87 15.31 -15.65
C PHE A 73 -11.28 14.98 -17.09
N ARG A 74 -10.34 15.14 -18.03
CA ARG A 74 -10.52 14.75 -19.43
C ARG A 74 -9.71 13.50 -19.66
N LEU A 75 -10.39 12.44 -20.09
CA LEU A 75 -9.79 11.16 -20.43
C LEU A 75 -9.77 10.97 -21.93
N GLU A 76 -8.70 10.37 -22.44
CA GLU A 76 -8.64 9.87 -23.80
C GLU A 76 -9.55 8.65 -23.99
N GLU A 77 -9.90 8.33 -25.24
CA GLU A 77 -10.83 7.23 -25.56
C GLU A 77 -10.36 5.88 -24.98
N GLN A 78 -9.05 5.62 -25.04
CA GLN A 78 -8.46 4.40 -24.49
C GLN A 78 -8.63 4.32 -22.96
N GLU A 79 -8.45 5.43 -22.25
CA GLU A 79 -8.61 5.50 -20.79
C GLU A 79 -10.08 5.31 -20.40
N GLN A 80 -11.01 5.95 -21.13
CA GLN A 80 -12.45 5.77 -20.93
C GLN A 80 -12.85 4.30 -21.10
N LYS A 81 -12.33 3.62 -22.13
CA LYS A 81 -12.59 2.19 -22.36
C LYS A 81 -12.09 1.32 -21.21
N ARG A 82 -10.90 1.62 -20.66
CA ARG A 82 -10.33 0.88 -19.51
C ARG A 82 -11.17 1.03 -18.23
N LEU A 83 -11.82 2.17 -18.07
CA LEU A 83 -12.60 2.53 -16.89
C LEU A 83 -14.11 2.33 -17.06
N ALA A 84 -14.55 1.84 -18.22
CA ALA A 84 -15.98 1.72 -18.54
C ALA A 84 -16.77 0.84 -17.56
N ASN A 85 -16.11 -0.16 -16.94
CA ASN A 85 -16.71 -1.02 -15.92
C ASN A 85 -16.75 -0.37 -14.53
N LEU A 86 -15.96 0.68 -14.30
CA LEU A 86 -15.90 1.39 -13.03
C LEU A 86 -17.06 2.38 -12.92
N ALA A 87 -17.18 3.30 -13.88
CA ALA A 87 -18.25 4.30 -13.97
C ALA A 87 -18.15 5.05 -15.31
N SER A 88 -19.09 5.97 -15.57
CA SER A 88 -19.01 6.89 -16.71
C SER A 88 -19.45 8.32 -16.35
N GLY A 89 -19.11 9.27 -17.22
CA GLY A 89 -19.56 10.67 -17.11
C GLY A 89 -19.26 11.31 -15.75
N LYS A 90 -20.30 11.86 -15.11
CA LYS A 90 -20.17 12.59 -13.84
C LYS A 90 -19.72 11.70 -12.68
N GLU A 91 -20.17 10.45 -12.63
CA GLU A 91 -19.82 9.51 -11.57
C GLU A 91 -18.33 9.17 -11.63
N LEU A 92 -17.80 8.85 -12.82
CA LEU A 92 -16.37 8.61 -12.99
C LEU A 92 -15.53 9.85 -12.61
N ASN A 93 -16.02 11.05 -12.95
CA ASN A 93 -15.35 12.28 -12.55
C ASN A 93 -15.36 12.50 -11.03
N GLU A 94 -16.43 12.09 -10.33
CA GLU A 94 -16.53 12.15 -8.88
C GLU A 94 -15.55 11.18 -8.20
N ILE A 95 -15.41 9.96 -8.73
CA ILE A 95 -14.39 8.99 -8.28
C ILE A 95 -12.99 9.61 -8.36
N PHE A 96 -12.63 10.24 -9.48
CA PHE A 96 -11.33 10.91 -9.57
C PHE A 96 -11.17 12.09 -8.62
N ASN A 97 -12.25 12.80 -8.31
CA ASN A 97 -12.17 13.89 -7.34
C ASN A 97 -12.00 13.40 -5.91
N THR A 98 -12.64 12.30 -5.51
CA THR A 98 -12.42 11.68 -4.20
C THR A 98 -11.03 11.04 -4.09
N PHE A 99 -10.54 10.40 -5.16
CA PHE A 99 -9.15 9.94 -5.24
C PHE A 99 -8.16 11.10 -5.14
N ARG A 100 -8.37 12.19 -5.89
CA ARG A 100 -7.55 13.41 -5.80
C ARG A 100 -7.59 14.00 -4.40
N TYR A 101 -8.76 14.14 -3.79
CA TYR A 101 -8.90 14.65 -2.43
C TYR A 101 -8.05 13.84 -1.46
N SER A 102 -8.19 12.51 -1.47
CA SER A 102 -7.45 11.62 -0.57
C SER A 102 -5.93 11.78 -0.73
N ASN A 103 -5.46 11.88 -1.98
CA ASN A 103 -4.04 12.12 -2.29
C ASN A 103 -3.57 13.53 -1.90
N ASP A 104 -4.39 14.57 -2.10
CA ASP A 104 -4.10 15.94 -1.69
C ASP A 104 -3.95 16.02 -0.16
N GLN A 105 -4.82 15.32 0.59
CA GLN A 105 -4.74 15.26 2.05
C GLN A 105 -3.51 14.49 2.53
N LEU A 106 -3.19 13.34 1.91
CA LEU A 106 -1.95 12.61 2.19
C LEU A 106 -0.71 13.48 1.94
N GLY A 107 -0.68 14.24 0.83
CA GLY A 107 0.41 15.14 0.52
C GLY A 107 0.58 16.26 1.54
N ARG A 108 -0.54 16.85 2.00
CA ARG A 108 -0.55 17.86 3.08
C ARG A 108 -0.03 17.27 4.40
N PHE A 109 -0.52 16.10 4.77
CA PHE A 109 -0.07 15.38 5.97
C PHE A 109 1.44 15.13 5.94
N ILE A 110 1.95 14.55 4.85
CA ILE A 110 3.39 14.30 4.68
C ILE A 110 4.20 15.60 4.79
N GLY A 111 3.75 16.67 4.12
CA GLY A 111 4.41 17.97 4.17
C GLY A 111 4.44 18.55 5.58
N LYS A 112 3.33 18.44 6.32
CA LYS A 112 3.19 18.94 7.69
C LYS A 112 4.03 18.14 8.68
N VAL A 113 3.93 16.81 8.68
CA VAL A 113 4.65 15.91 9.59
C VAL A 113 6.15 16.11 9.51
N LYS A 114 6.71 16.27 8.31
CA LYS A 114 8.15 16.56 8.12
C LYS A 114 8.64 17.83 8.81
N THR A 115 7.74 18.72 9.21
CA THR A 115 8.06 19.95 9.94
C THR A 115 7.78 19.86 11.44
N ILE A 116 6.70 19.18 11.86
CA ILE A 116 6.27 19.14 13.26
C ILE A 116 6.80 17.93 14.04
N ALA A 117 7.23 16.88 13.33
CA ALA A 117 7.77 15.65 13.90
C ALA A 117 8.84 15.09 12.93
N PRO A 118 9.99 15.78 12.78
CA PRO A 118 10.99 15.53 11.73
C PRO A 118 11.61 14.13 11.80
N ASP A 119 11.54 13.46 12.95
CA ASP A 119 12.03 12.10 13.17
C ASP A 119 11.00 11.01 12.83
N THR A 120 9.94 11.35 12.08
CA THR A 120 8.89 10.38 11.68
C THR A 120 9.23 9.66 10.38
N ILE A 121 9.28 8.33 10.41
CA ILE A 121 9.22 7.49 9.20
C ILE A 121 7.77 7.41 8.73
N ILE A 122 7.52 7.65 7.43
CA ILE A 122 6.18 7.61 6.86
C ILE A 122 6.13 6.55 5.77
N ALA A 123 5.18 5.61 5.86
CA ALA A 123 4.87 4.64 4.83
C ALA A 123 3.41 4.80 4.41
N ALA A 124 3.15 4.88 3.10
CA ALA A 124 1.80 5.01 2.55
C ALA A 124 1.62 4.09 1.34
N THR A 125 0.49 3.40 1.28
CA THR A 125 0.15 2.49 0.18
C THR A 125 -1.37 2.42 0.00
N GLY A 126 -1.82 1.97 -1.18
CA GLY A 126 -3.19 1.52 -1.34
C GLY A 126 -3.39 0.18 -0.64
N ASP A 127 -4.58 -0.08 -0.10
CA ASP A 127 -4.95 -1.39 0.43
C ASP A 127 -5.13 -2.42 -0.70
N HIS A 128 -5.77 -2.00 -1.80
CA HIS A 128 -5.89 -2.74 -3.04
C HIS A 128 -6.17 -1.82 -4.25
N ASN A 129 -6.09 -2.36 -5.46
CA ASN A 129 -6.51 -1.67 -6.68
C ASN A 129 -8.05 -1.63 -6.79
N MET A 130 -8.62 -0.67 -7.52
CA MET A 130 -10.08 -0.60 -7.73
C MET A 130 -10.55 -1.81 -8.55
N ARG A 131 -11.38 -2.66 -7.92
CA ARG A 131 -11.81 -3.95 -8.48
C ARG A 131 -12.58 -3.85 -9.81
N ALA A 132 -13.22 -2.71 -10.06
CA ALA A 132 -14.01 -2.49 -11.26
C ALA A 132 -13.20 -1.92 -12.45
N ILE A 133 -11.88 -1.68 -12.27
CA ILE A 133 -11.00 -1.38 -13.40
C ILE A 133 -10.75 -2.67 -14.18
N GLY A 134 -10.97 -2.65 -15.50
CA GLY A 134 -10.76 -3.81 -16.36
C GLY A 134 -9.29 -4.06 -16.66
N TYR A 135 -8.84 -5.31 -16.46
CA TYR A 135 -7.54 -5.82 -16.90
C TYR A 135 -7.77 -7.04 -17.83
N PRO A 136 -8.31 -6.83 -19.05
CA PRO A 136 -8.72 -7.93 -19.92
C PRO A 136 -7.54 -8.72 -20.50
N GLU A 137 -6.39 -8.09 -20.64
CA GLU A 137 -5.18 -8.72 -21.15
C GLU A 137 -4.50 -9.52 -20.03
N SER A 138 -4.22 -10.80 -20.26
CA SER A 138 -3.55 -11.64 -19.27
C SER A 138 -2.22 -11.06 -18.78
N ALA A 139 -1.50 -10.33 -19.65
CA ALA A 139 -0.25 -9.65 -19.34
C ALA A 139 -0.38 -8.45 -18.39
N ASP A 140 -1.60 -7.96 -18.17
CA ASP A 140 -1.91 -6.85 -17.27
C ASP A 140 -2.28 -7.34 -15.85
N ALA A 141 -2.31 -8.65 -15.60
CA ALA A 141 -2.77 -9.21 -14.32
C ALA A 141 -1.97 -8.68 -13.12
N ALA A 142 -0.65 -8.55 -13.23
CA ALA A 142 0.17 -7.97 -12.16
C ALA A 142 -0.19 -6.52 -11.84
N LEU A 143 -0.44 -5.71 -12.87
CA LEU A 143 -0.88 -4.33 -12.70
C LEU A 143 -2.25 -4.26 -12.00
N GLY A 144 -3.14 -5.22 -12.28
CA GLY A 144 -4.45 -5.34 -11.64
C GLY A 144 -4.41 -5.55 -10.12
N HIS A 145 -3.31 -6.07 -9.58
CA HIS A 145 -3.11 -6.24 -8.13
C HIS A 145 -2.10 -5.25 -7.54
N SER A 146 -1.57 -4.33 -8.33
CA SER A 146 -0.55 -3.39 -7.89
C SER A 146 -1.14 -2.18 -7.20
N VAL A 147 -0.41 -1.68 -6.20
CA VAL A 147 -0.69 -0.44 -5.49
C VAL A 147 0.61 0.37 -5.36
N PRO A 148 0.55 1.71 -5.29
CA PRO A 148 1.75 2.50 -5.01
C PRO A 148 2.27 2.20 -3.60
N PHE A 149 3.58 2.30 -3.41
CA PHE A 149 4.19 2.30 -2.09
C PHE A 149 5.14 3.49 -1.97
N TYR A 150 4.81 4.40 -1.06
CA TYR A 150 5.63 5.55 -0.70
C TYR A 150 6.29 5.29 0.65
N LEU A 151 7.61 5.49 0.72
CA LEU A 151 8.37 5.40 1.97
C LEU A 151 9.25 6.63 2.11
N TYR A 152 9.04 7.39 3.18
CA TYR A 152 9.90 8.47 3.62
C TYR A 152 10.64 8.06 4.88
N VAL A 153 11.97 8.15 4.83
CA VAL A 153 12.87 7.87 5.95
C VAL A 153 13.70 9.12 6.24
N PRO A 154 13.58 9.72 7.45
CA PRO A 154 14.46 10.81 7.88
C PRO A 154 15.92 10.38 7.86
N GLN A 155 16.84 11.34 7.63
CA GLN A 155 18.27 11.05 7.45
C GLN A 155 18.86 10.23 8.62
N ALA A 156 18.42 10.50 9.85
CA ALA A 156 18.87 9.80 11.05
C ALA A 156 18.57 8.29 11.04
N TYR A 157 17.50 7.86 10.37
CA TYR A 157 17.06 6.46 10.33
C TYR A 157 17.44 5.73 9.04
N ARG A 158 18.06 6.41 8.07
CA ARG A 158 18.41 5.76 6.80
C ARG A 158 19.44 4.66 6.99
N GLY A 159 20.47 4.87 7.80
CA GLY A 159 21.55 3.89 7.94
C GLY A 159 22.08 3.45 6.57
N SER A 160 22.01 2.15 6.28
CA SER A 160 22.36 1.56 4.98
C SER A 160 21.15 1.31 4.06
N ALA A 161 20.02 2.01 4.26
CA ALA A 161 18.83 1.84 3.44
C ALA A 161 19.09 2.27 1.99
N GLU A 162 18.82 1.38 1.04
CA GLU A 162 18.98 1.60 -0.40
C GLU A 162 17.63 1.45 -1.11
N TYR A 163 17.35 2.33 -2.07
CA TYR A 163 16.16 2.26 -2.91
C TYR A 163 16.47 1.52 -4.21
N HIS A 164 15.79 0.38 -4.39
CA HIS A 164 15.88 -0.48 -5.57
C HIS A 164 14.51 -0.53 -6.24
N PRO A 165 14.25 0.29 -7.28
CA PRO A 165 12.93 0.36 -7.93
C PRO A 165 12.48 -0.97 -8.56
N GLU A 166 13.43 -1.83 -8.93
CA GLU A 166 13.20 -3.16 -9.48
C GLU A 166 12.80 -4.20 -8.43
N ARG A 167 13.01 -3.92 -7.14
CA ARG A 167 12.84 -4.88 -6.07
C ARG A 167 11.37 -5.25 -5.91
N ALA A 168 11.06 -6.50 -6.27
CA ALA A 168 9.74 -7.06 -6.11
C ALA A 168 9.35 -7.18 -4.63
N GLY A 169 8.15 -6.69 -4.28
CA GLY A 169 7.60 -6.73 -2.93
C GLY A 169 6.08 -6.58 -2.90
N SER A 170 5.47 -6.84 -1.76
CA SER A 170 4.05 -6.57 -1.50
C SER A 170 3.81 -6.14 -0.05
N HIS A 171 2.56 -6.02 0.40
CA HIS A 171 2.23 -5.59 1.77
C HIS A 171 2.92 -6.41 2.87
N LYS A 172 3.25 -7.68 2.62
CA LYS A 172 3.98 -8.53 3.57
C LYS A 172 5.35 -7.95 3.97
N ASP A 173 5.92 -7.09 3.12
CA ASP A 173 7.27 -6.56 3.27
C ASP A 173 7.29 -5.18 3.97
N ILE A 174 6.13 -4.53 4.15
CA ILE A 174 6.04 -3.19 4.75
C ILE A 174 6.51 -3.22 6.20
N LEU A 175 5.90 -4.06 7.06
CA LEU A 175 6.27 -4.11 8.48
C LEU A 175 7.71 -4.56 8.71
N PRO A 176 8.24 -5.62 8.07
CA PRO A 176 9.65 -5.96 8.18
C PRO A 176 10.58 -4.81 7.76
N THR A 177 10.24 -4.05 6.72
CA THR A 177 11.00 -2.84 6.32
C THR A 177 10.98 -1.80 7.43
N LEU A 178 9.80 -1.48 7.98
CA LEU A 178 9.67 -0.49 9.05
C LEU A 178 10.40 -0.92 10.33
N TYR A 179 10.32 -2.19 10.72
CA TYR A 179 11.02 -2.71 11.90
C TYR A 179 12.54 -2.56 11.78
N ASN A 180 13.11 -2.82 10.60
CA ASN A 180 14.55 -2.66 10.38
C ASN A 180 14.98 -1.18 10.35
N LEU A 181 14.07 -0.26 10.05
CA LEU A 181 14.35 1.18 10.03
C LEU A 181 14.15 1.86 11.39
N SER A 182 13.27 1.33 12.25
CA SER A 182 12.84 2.01 13.48
C SER A 182 13.20 1.28 14.78
N LEU A 183 13.35 -0.04 14.76
CA LEU A 183 13.58 -0.84 15.97
C LEU A 183 15.05 -1.25 16.09
N SER A 184 15.56 -1.28 17.32
CA SER A 184 16.88 -1.82 17.63
C SER A 184 16.78 -3.33 17.91
N GLU A 185 17.20 -4.15 16.96
CA GLU A 185 17.38 -5.62 17.13
C GLU A 185 16.13 -6.39 17.62
N ALA A 186 14.93 -5.90 17.27
CA ALA A 186 13.69 -6.53 17.68
C ALA A 186 13.54 -7.93 17.07
N ARG A 187 13.13 -8.90 17.89
CA ARG A 187 12.75 -10.25 17.43
C ARG A 187 11.29 -10.26 16.99
N TYR A 188 11.03 -10.65 15.75
CA TYR A 188 9.69 -10.79 15.20
C TYR A 188 9.60 -12.00 14.26
N TYR A 189 8.40 -12.50 14.05
CA TYR A 189 8.16 -13.51 13.01
C TYR A 189 8.33 -12.87 11.64
N ARG A 190 9.49 -13.12 11.02
CA ARG A 190 9.80 -12.55 9.72
C ARG A 190 9.09 -13.32 8.63
N THR A 191 7.96 -12.77 8.16
CA THR A 191 7.18 -13.29 7.03
C THR A 191 7.33 -12.43 5.76
N GLY A 192 8.29 -11.50 5.77
CA GLY A 192 8.58 -10.65 4.62
C GLY A 192 10.04 -10.16 4.60
N CYS A 193 10.32 -9.31 3.63
CA CYS A 193 11.62 -8.75 3.34
C CYS A 193 11.76 -7.32 3.85
N ASN A 194 13.00 -6.92 4.19
CA ASN A 194 13.32 -5.50 4.31
C ASN A 194 13.58 -4.96 2.89
N LEU A 195 12.64 -4.19 2.35
CA LEU A 195 12.72 -3.64 0.99
C LEU A 195 13.83 -2.60 0.84
N THR A 196 14.42 -2.10 1.91
CA THR A 196 15.53 -1.13 1.85
C THR A 196 16.89 -1.74 2.17
N ALA A 197 16.99 -3.05 2.42
CA ALA A 197 18.29 -3.68 2.66
C ALA A 197 19.20 -3.58 1.42
N PRO A 198 20.50 -3.26 1.52
CA PRO A 198 21.41 -3.28 0.37
C PRO A 198 21.40 -4.63 -0.36
N ARG A 199 21.24 -5.72 0.41
CA ARG A 199 21.10 -7.07 -0.11
C ARG A 199 19.96 -7.80 0.60
N PRO A 200 19.10 -8.49 -0.15
CA PRO A 200 18.17 -9.46 0.42
C PRO A 200 18.89 -10.51 1.27
N ASP A 201 18.41 -10.73 2.48
CA ASP A 201 19.02 -11.63 3.47
C ASP A 201 18.02 -12.67 4.01
N SER A 202 16.82 -12.74 3.44
CA SER A 202 15.75 -13.65 3.87
C SER A 202 15.16 -14.46 2.72
N PRO A 203 14.75 -15.72 2.97
CA PRO A 203 13.98 -16.50 2.01
C PRO A 203 12.68 -15.81 1.54
N TRP A 204 12.13 -14.86 2.32
CA TRP A 204 10.90 -14.15 1.97
C TRP A 204 11.11 -12.93 1.06
N CYS A 205 12.34 -12.72 0.59
CA CYS A 205 12.73 -11.65 -0.33
C CYS A 205 12.72 -12.09 -1.80
N GLY A 206 12.77 -11.10 -2.70
CA GLY A 206 12.86 -11.28 -4.15
C GLY A 206 11.51 -11.49 -4.84
N TYR A 207 10.40 -11.34 -4.10
CA TYR A 207 9.07 -11.43 -4.68
C TYR A 207 8.01 -10.64 -3.92
N GLY A 208 7.05 -10.12 -4.69
CA GLY A 208 5.77 -9.65 -4.18
C GLY A 208 4.73 -10.76 -4.29
N TYR A 209 3.82 -10.80 -3.32
CA TYR A 209 2.83 -11.85 -3.18
C TYR A 209 1.40 -11.32 -3.17
N ASN A 210 0.56 -11.95 -3.99
CA ASN A 210 -0.89 -11.96 -3.94
C ASN A 210 -1.36 -13.43 -4.20
N PRO A 211 -2.50 -13.88 -3.65
CA PRO A 211 -3.02 -15.23 -3.92
C PRO A 211 -3.19 -15.58 -5.41
N GLU A 212 -3.42 -14.59 -6.27
CA GLU A 212 -3.59 -14.76 -7.72
C GLU A 212 -2.28 -14.53 -8.49
N VAL A 213 -1.43 -13.61 -8.04
CA VAL A 213 -0.22 -13.20 -8.76
C VAL A 213 1.01 -13.17 -7.84
N ILE A 214 2.11 -13.73 -8.32
CA ILE A 214 3.45 -13.59 -7.73
C ILE A 214 4.28 -12.72 -8.67
N ILE A 215 4.88 -11.64 -8.16
CA ILE A 215 5.80 -10.80 -8.95
C ILE A 215 7.24 -11.07 -8.55
N THR A 216 8.14 -11.03 -9.52
CA THR A 216 9.60 -11.14 -9.39
C THR A 216 10.25 -9.94 -10.09
N GLU A 217 11.56 -9.78 -9.98
CA GLU A 217 12.28 -8.71 -10.71
C GLU A 217 12.28 -8.92 -12.23
N ARG A 218 11.96 -10.12 -12.73
CA ARG A 218 12.01 -10.49 -14.16
C ARG A 218 10.65 -10.72 -14.83
N GLY A 219 9.60 -10.94 -14.04
CA GLY A 219 8.26 -11.16 -14.54
C GLY A 219 7.24 -11.38 -13.44
N PHE A 220 6.02 -11.72 -13.82
CA PHE A 220 5.02 -12.24 -12.90
C PHE A 220 4.55 -13.63 -13.27
N TYR A 221 4.08 -14.35 -12.26
CA TYR A 221 3.49 -15.66 -12.37
C TYR A 221 2.03 -15.61 -11.92
N HIS A 222 1.13 -15.98 -12.83
CA HIS A 222 -0.30 -16.10 -12.53
C HIS A 222 -0.58 -17.49 -11.95
N GLN A 223 -0.99 -17.55 -10.68
CA GLN A 223 -1.06 -18.79 -9.91
C GLN A 223 -2.13 -19.75 -10.42
N HIS A 224 -3.23 -19.25 -10.99
CA HIS A 224 -4.31 -20.11 -11.50
C HIS A 224 -3.96 -20.74 -12.86
N SER A 225 -3.58 -19.91 -13.84
CA SER A 225 -3.25 -20.37 -15.19
C SER A 225 -1.85 -20.98 -15.30
N LYS A 226 -1.03 -20.88 -14.24
CA LYS A 226 0.36 -21.34 -14.19
C LYS A 226 1.25 -20.70 -15.26
N ALA A 227 0.88 -19.50 -15.72
CA ALA A 227 1.57 -18.76 -16.76
C ALA A 227 2.58 -17.78 -16.14
N PHE A 228 3.82 -17.80 -16.63
CA PHE A 228 4.82 -16.78 -16.32
C PHE A 228 4.93 -15.82 -17.50
N HIS A 229 4.86 -14.52 -17.23
CA HIS A 229 5.02 -13.46 -18.22
C HIS A 229 6.23 -12.61 -17.83
N LYS A 230 7.19 -12.47 -18.74
CA LYS A 230 8.38 -11.63 -18.53
C LYS A 230 7.99 -10.17 -18.61
N TRP A 231 8.65 -9.32 -17.82
CA TRP A 231 8.52 -7.89 -17.98
C TRP A 231 9.00 -7.46 -19.36
N ASP A 232 8.20 -6.66 -20.05
CA ASP A 232 8.59 -6.10 -21.36
C ASP A 232 9.37 -4.79 -21.21
N ASN A 233 9.44 -4.26 -19.98
CA ASN A 233 10.12 -3.03 -19.58
C ASN A 233 9.69 -1.79 -20.39
N LYS A 234 8.50 -1.81 -20.99
CA LYS A 234 7.97 -0.66 -21.74
C LYS A 234 7.29 0.36 -20.83
N ASN A 235 6.60 -0.11 -19.80
CA ASN A 235 5.89 0.68 -18.80
C ASN A 235 5.96 0.01 -17.42
N ILE A 236 5.38 0.66 -16.41
CA ILE A 236 5.31 0.14 -15.05
C ILE A 236 4.51 -1.17 -15.05
N GLN A 237 5.17 -2.26 -14.67
CA GLN A 237 4.58 -3.59 -14.50
C GLN A 237 3.79 -4.09 -15.72
N THR A 238 4.24 -3.75 -16.93
CA THR A 238 3.77 -4.37 -18.17
C THR A 238 4.61 -5.57 -18.54
N ALA A 239 3.97 -6.58 -19.11
CA ALA A 239 4.60 -7.85 -19.44
C ALA A 239 4.36 -8.24 -20.89
N GLU A 240 5.16 -9.19 -21.37
CA GLU A 240 4.96 -9.82 -22.65
C GLU A 240 3.59 -10.51 -22.71
N SER A 241 2.87 -10.34 -23.81
CA SER A 241 1.54 -10.94 -24.00
C SER A 241 1.56 -12.47 -24.05
N ARG A 242 2.66 -13.05 -24.52
CA ARG A 242 2.85 -14.50 -24.58
C ARG A 242 3.55 -14.98 -23.30
N PRO A 243 3.05 -16.04 -22.65
CA PRO A 243 3.74 -16.62 -21.53
C PRO A 243 5.06 -17.25 -21.98
N SER A 244 6.02 -17.31 -21.05
CA SER A 244 7.34 -17.91 -21.24
C SER A 244 7.65 -18.89 -20.11
N THR A 245 8.74 -19.64 -20.24
CA THR A 245 9.23 -20.49 -19.15
C THR A 245 10.10 -19.64 -18.21
N PRO A 246 9.81 -19.59 -16.90
CA PRO A 246 10.67 -18.92 -15.94
C PRO A 246 12.02 -19.64 -15.84
N ASP A 247 13.09 -18.90 -15.60
CA ASP A 247 14.42 -19.48 -15.39
C ASP A 247 14.51 -20.23 -14.04
N GLY A 248 15.66 -20.86 -13.77
CA GLY A 248 15.83 -21.65 -12.55
C GLY A 248 15.67 -20.85 -11.25
N GLU A 249 16.01 -19.56 -11.26
CA GLU A 249 15.92 -18.69 -10.10
C GLU A 249 14.46 -18.28 -9.85
N ASP A 250 13.75 -17.83 -10.89
CA ASP A 250 12.32 -17.51 -10.80
C ASP A 250 11.49 -18.73 -10.44
N GLN A 251 11.81 -19.91 -10.98
CA GLN A 251 11.16 -21.15 -10.59
C GLN A 251 11.30 -21.44 -9.08
N ALA A 252 12.47 -21.18 -8.50
CA ALA A 252 12.71 -21.36 -7.07
C ALA A 252 11.91 -20.36 -6.23
N ILE A 253 11.88 -19.09 -6.66
CA ILE A 253 11.10 -18.02 -6.03
C ILE A 253 9.61 -18.35 -6.09
N ILE A 254 9.07 -18.69 -7.26
CA ILE A 254 7.65 -19.02 -7.47
C ILE A 254 7.23 -20.19 -6.58
N ARG A 255 8.03 -21.28 -6.51
CA ARG A 255 7.73 -22.42 -5.63
C ARG A 255 7.63 -22.00 -4.16
N ARG A 256 8.54 -21.14 -3.70
CA ARG A 256 8.52 -20.63 -2.32
C ARG A 256 7.33 -19.72 -2.07
N ALA A 257 7.05 -18.80 -2.99
CA ALA A 257 5.96 -17.85 -2.92
C ALA A 257 4.59 -18.55 -2.94
N SER A 258 4.40 -19.59 -3.74
CA SER A 258 3.17 -20.39 -3.74
C SER A 258 2.92 -21.15 -2.43
N ALA A 259 3.95 -21.39 -1.62
CA ALA A 259 3.82 -21.99 -0.29
C ALA A 259 3.51 -20.96 0.82
N TYR A 260 3.46 -19.65 0.48
CA TYR A 260 3.38 -18.57 1.47
C TYR A 260 2.08 -18.57 2.28
N THR A 261 0.90 -18.66 1.65
CA THR A 261 -0.37 -18.72 2.38
C THR A 261 -0.45 -19.96 3.31
N PRO A 262 -0.20 -21.19 2.84
CA PRO A 262 -0.18 -22.36 3.71
C PRO A 262 0.81 -22.23 4.89
N PHE A 263 1.97 -21.61 4.64
CA PHE A 263 2.94 -21.34 5.70
C PHE A 263 2.41 -20.34 6.74
N LEU A 264 1.75 -19.26 6.32
CA LEU A 264 1.14 -18.30 7.24
C LEU A 264 0.03 -18.93 8.08
N GLU A 265 -0.83 -19.74 7.47
CA GLU A 265 -1.89 -20.47 8.18
C GLU A 265 -1.30 -21.42 9.22
N TRP A 266 -0.28 -22.18 8.85
CA TRP A 266 0.46 -23.03 9.80
C TRP A 266 1.06 -22.21 10.94
N GLN A 267 1.70 -21.07 10.64
CA GLN A 267 2.33 -20.22 11.65
C GLN A 267 1.30 -19.66 12.64
N ILE A 268 0.16 -19.17 12.14
CA ILE A 268 -0.93 -18.65 12.98
C ILE A 268 -1.48 -19.77 13.89
N ASN A 269 -1.79 -20.92 13.31
CA ASN A 269 -2.28 -22.07 14.06
C ASN A 269 -1.27 -22.55 15.11
N ARG A 270 0.03 -22.53 14.78
CA ARG A 270 1.10 -22.85 15.72
C ARG A 270 1.12 -21.86 16.88
N ILE A 271 1.06 -20.56 16.61
CA ILE A 271 1.06 -19.52 17.65
C ILE A 271 -0.15 -19.71 18.59
N VAL A 272 -1.36 -19.90 18.04
CA VAL A 272 -2.58 -20.07 18.84
C VAL A 272 -2.56 -21.36 19.65
N SER A 273 -2.02 -22.46 19.11
CA SER A 273 -1.98 -23.77 19.80
C SER A 273 -0.84 -23.92 20.82
N THR A 274 0.11 -22.98 20.86
CA THR A 274 1.24 -23.00 21.81
C THR A 274 1.17 -21.97 22.94
N GLN A 275 0.12 -21.14 22.93
CA GLN A 275 -0.24 -20.28 24.05
C GLN A 275 -1.12 -21.06 25.03
#